data_AF-A0A2N5IC96-F1
#
_entry.id   AF-A0A2N5IC96-F1
#
_cell.length_a   1.000
_cell.length_b   1.000
_cell.length_c   1.000
_cell.angle_alpha   90.00
_cell.angle_beta   90.00
_cell.angle_gamma   90.00
#
_symmetry.space_group_name_H-M   'P 1'
#
loop_
_entity.id
_entity.type
_entity.pdbx_description
1 polymer ?
#
loop_
_entity_poly.entity_id
_entity_poly.type
_entity_poly.pdbx_seq_one_letter_code
_entity_poly.pdbx_strand_id
1 'polypeptide(L)'
;MTYFVNGEHEAKYDEFLQEANVGEKEYTVQSVLYLLSSVPKIAKNIEQFFVLKGKYINPDEAERMELSTGERIIVGLAFNLYNGYEMEGVDLSPHTVLSWLDKNLKNAYVQALGIKMGTNQSVA
;
A
#
# COMPACT_ATOMS: atom_id res chain seq x y z
N MET A 1 -17.75 -3.97 2.67
CA MET A 1 -17.39 -2.57 2.98
C MET A 1 -15.90 -2.54 3.26
N THR A 2 -15.14 -1.76 2.49
CA THR A 2 -13.69 -1.63 2.65
C THR A 2 -13.42 -0.89 3.96
N TYR A 3 -12.58 -1.47 4.84
CA TYR A 3 -12.13 -0.76 6.04
C TYR A 3 -11.12 0.31 5.63
N PHE A 4 -11.11 1.47 6.30
CA PHE A 4 -10.05 2.46 6.17
C PHE A 4 -9.56 2.84 7.57
N VAL A 5 -8.24 3.05 7.73
CA VAL A 5 -7.62 3.52 8.98
C VAL A 5 -8.31 4.78 9.52
N ASN A 6 -8.62 5.73 8.64
CA ASN A 6 -9.35 6.96 8.92
C ASN A 6 -9.89 7.55 7.59
N GLY A 7 -10.55 8.70 7.63
CA GLY A 7 -11.09 9.36 6.42
C GLY A 7 -10.02 9.93 5.48
N GLU A 8 -8.82 10.24 5.96
CA GLU A 8 -7.71 10.70 5.11
C GLU A 8 -7.19 9.57 4.22
N HIS A 9 -7.12 8.36 4.78
CA HIS A 9 -6.75 7.15 4.05
C HIS A 9 -7.73 6.85 2.89
N GLU A 10 -9.04 6.97 3.14
CA GLU A 10 -10.07 6.82 2.11
C GLU A 10 -9.93 7.89 1.01
N ALA A 11 -9.86 9.16 1.40
CA ALA A 11 -9.72 10.26 0.45
C ALA A 11 -8.47 10.15 -0.42
N LYS A 12 -7.32 9.77 0.17
CA LYS A 12 -6.07 9.58 -0.58
C LYS A 12 -6.10 8.37 -1.48
N TYR A 13 -6.74 7.28 -1.05
CA TYR A 13 -6.93 6.12 -1.90
C TYR A 13 -7.73 6.47 -3.15
N ASP A 14 -8.86 7.16 -3.00
CA ASP A 14 -9.71 7.57 -4.12
C ASP A 14 -8.98 8.54 -5.06
N GLU A 15 -8.24 9.51 -4.51
CA GLU A 15 -7.39 10.43 -5.28
C GLU A 15 -6.38 9.66 -6.15
N PHE A 16 -5.68 8.68 -5.57
CA PHE A 16 -4.69 7.89 -6.30
C PHE A 16 -5.31 6.99 -7.37
N LEU A 17 -6.48 6.39 -7.11
CA LEU A 17 -7.19 5.59 -8.12
C LEU A 17 -7.57 6.43 -9.33
N GLN A 18 -8.07 7.65 -9.09
CA GLN A 18 -8.43 8.59 -10.15
C GLN A 18 -7.21 9.05 -10.94
N GLU A 19 -6.14 9.47 -10.25
CA GLU A 19 -4.94 9.99 -10.90
C GLU A 19 -4.21 8.91 -11.72
N ALA A 20 -4.10 7.70 -11.18
CA ALA A 20 -3.52 6.58 -11.91
C ALA A 20 -4.46 5.99 -12.98
N ASN A 21 -5.72 6.44 -13.08
CA ASN A 21 -6.74 5.91 -13.99
C ASN A 21 -6.85 4.37 -13.87
N VAL A 22 -7.09 3.90 -12.64
CA VAL A 22 -7.11 2.48 -12.29
C VAL A 22 -8.48 1.88 -12.62
N GLY A 23 -8.50 0.87 -13.49
CA GLY A 23 -9.69 0.12 -13.83
C GLY A 23 -10.15 -0.83 -12.71
N GLU A 24 -11.42 -1.22 -12.75
CA GLU A 24 -12.07 -2.04 -11.72
C GLU A 24 -11.40 -3.38 -11.43
N LYS A 25 -10.67 -3.93 -12.41
CA LYS A 25 -10.00 -5.24 -12.33
C LYS A 25 -8.49 -5.15 -12.10
N GLU A 26 -7.94 -3.95 -11.94
CA GLU A 26 -6.51 -3.75 -11.64
C GLU A 26 -6.22 -3.94 -10.15
N TYR A 27 -6.63 -5.10 -9.61
CA TYR A 27 -6.58 -5.44 -8.19
C TYR A 27 -5.20 -5.27 -7.56
N THR A 28 -4.14 -5.59 -8.32
CA THR A 28 -2.76 -5.34 -7.92
C THR A 28 -2.53 -3.86 -7.62
N VAL A 29 -2.83 -2.99 -8.58
CA VAL A 29 -2.60 -1.55 -8.45
C VAL A 29 -3.48 -0.98 -7.34
N GLN A 30 -4.75 -1.38 -7.29
CA GLN A 30 -5.66 -1.01 -6.20
C GLN A 30 -5.10 -1.39 -4.82
N SER A 31 -4.61 -2.62 -4.65
CA SER A 31 -4.06 -3.08 -3.37
C SER A 31 -2.81 -2.31 -2.93
N VAL A 32 -1.94 -1.95 -3.88
CA VAL A 32 -0.73 -1.18 -3.61
C VAL A 32 -1.07 0.25 -3.22
N LEU A 33 -1.93 0.92 -4.00
CA LEU A 33 -2.34 2.29 -3.72
C LEU A 33 -3.08 2.40 -2.39
N TYR A 34 -3.95 1.43 -2.09
CA TYR A 34 -4.65 1.34 -0.81
C TYR A 34 -3.65 1.24 0.36
N LEU A 35 -2.65 0.36 0.26
CA LEU A 35 -1.73 0.19 1.37
C LEU A 35 -0.80 1.41 1.54
N LEU A 36 -0.34 2.01 0.45
CA LEU A 36 0.51 3.22 0.48
C LEU A 36 -0.25 4.46 0.98
N SER A 37 -1.55 4.57 0.73
CA SER A 37 -2.37 5.68 1.25
C SER A 37 -2.68 5.56 2.74
N SER A 38 -2.48 4.39 3.36
CA SER A 38 -2.78 4.15 4.78
C SER A 38 -1.87 4.87 5.77
N VAL A 39 -0.71 5.36 5.30
CA VAL A 39 0.27 6.08 6.09
C VAL A 39 0.41 7.51 5.55
N PRO A 40 0.06 8.56 6.32
CA PRO A 40 0.03 9.94 5.80
C PRO A 40 1.35 10.42 5.18
N LYS A 41 2.50 10.06 5.77
CA LYS A 41 3.82 10.42 5.24
C LYS A 41 4.09 9.78 3.88
N ILE A 42 3.71 8.51 3.70
CA ILE A 42 3.86 7.78 2.44
C ILE A 42 2.89 8.37 1.41
N ALA A 43 1.61 8.55 1.77
CA ALA A 43 0.59 9.14 0.91
C ALA A 43 0.99 10.52 0.38
N LYS A 44 1.53 11.39 1.25
CA LYS A 44 1.99 12.72 0.84
C LYS A 44 3.13 12.68 -0.19
N ASN A 45 3.91 11.61 -0.22
CA ASN A 45 5.09 11.45 -1.07
C ASN A 45 4.95 10.23 -1.99
N ILE A 46 3.73 9.91 -2.42
CA ILE A 46 3.41 8.67 -3.16
C ILE A 46 4.29 8.47 -4.39
N GLU A 47 4.65 9.53 -5.10
CA GLU A 47 5.46 9.49 -6.32
C GLU A 47 6.88 8.92 -6.10
N GLN A 48 7.39 8.96 -4.86
CA GLN A 48 8.67 8.35 -4.49
C GLN A 48 8.57 6.83 -4.36
N PHE A 49 7.35 6.29 -4.19
CA PHE A 49 7.11 4.86 -3.99
C PHE A 49 6.42 4.22 -5.19
N PHE A 50 5.61 5.00 -5.92
CA PHE A 50 4.76 4.50 -6.98
C PHE A 50 4.53 5.57 -8.04
N VAL A 51 4.83 5.25 -9.30
CA VAL A 51 4.60 6.13 -10.44
C VAL A 51 3.15 5.94 -10.91
N LEU A 52 2.26 6.86 -10.52
CA LEU A 52 0.81 6.74 -10.74
C LEU A 52 0.42 6.51 -12.21
N LYS A 53 0.94 7.34 -13.13
CA LYS A 53 0.63 7.21 -14.58
C LYS A 53 1.18 5.93 -15.21
N GLY A 54 2.31 5.44 -14.71
CA GLY A 54 2.96 4.22 -15.19
C GLY A 54 2.46 2.95 -14.49
N LYS A 55 1.80 3.11 -13.35
CA LYS A 55 1.32 2.04 -12.47
C LYS A 55 2.40 1.05 -12.04
N TYR A 56 3.58 1.56 -11.66
CA TYR A 56 4.69 0.73 -11.19
C TYR A 56 5.35 1.30 -9.93
N ILE A 57 5.96 0.41 -9.15
CA ILE A 57 6.70 0.76 -7.93
C ILE A 57 8.03 1.44 -8.27
N ASN A 58 8.54 2.29 -7.38
CA ASN A 58 9.83 2.97 -7.53
C ASN A 58 10.78 2.64 -6.35
N PRO A 59 11.44 1.47 -6.37
CA PRO A 59 12.22 1.02 -5.22
C PRO A 59 13.45 1.89 -4.92
N ASP A 60 14.12 2.36 -5.97
CA ASP A 60 15.34 3.18 -5.83
C ASP A 60 15.09 4.48 -5.07
N GLU A 61 13.94 5.13 -5.30
CA GLU A 61 13.55 6.34 -4.58
C GLU A 61 13.02 6.02 -3.18
N ALA A 62 12.31 4.90 -3.02
CA ALA A 62 11.82 4.45 -1.72
C ALA A 62 12.96 4.20 -0.71
N GLU A 63 14.11 3.71 -1.18
CA GLU A 63 15.30 3.48 -0.36
C GLU A 63 16.01 4.77 0.08
N ARG A 64 15.78 5.88 -0.64
CA ARG A 64 16.36 7.20 -0.33
C ARG A 64 15.56 7.97 0.71
N MET A 65 14.29 7.63 0.92
CA MET A 65 13.47 8.30 1.92
C MET A 65 13.82 7.83 3.34
N GLU A 66 14.00 8.79 4.24
CA GLU A 66 14.07 8.50 5.68
C GLU A 66 12.70 8.03 6.20
N LEU A 67 12.52 6.72 6.32
CA LEU A 67 11.33 6.07 6.85
C LEU A 67 11.63 5.40 8.21
N SER A 68 10.67 5.44 9.11
CA SER A 68 10.69 4.60 10.31
C SER A 68 10.55 3.12 9.94
N THR A 69 10.91 2.21 10.85
CA THR A 69 10.81 0.76 10.63
C THR A 69 9.41 0.33 10.20
N GLY A 70 8.36 0.85 10.86
CA GLY A 70 6.97 0.53 10.50
C GLY A 70 6.59 1.02 9.11
N GLU A 71 7.05 2.22 8.72
CA GLU A 71 6.82 2.76 7.38
C GLU A 71 7.55 1.95 6.30
N ARG A 72 8.81 1.56 6.54
CA ARG A 72 9.55 0.66 5.64
C ARG A 72 8.85 -0.67 5.45
N ILE A 73 8.27 -1.24 6.53
CA ILE A 73 7.48 -2.47 6.45
C ILE A 73 6.23 -2.24 5.57
N ILE A 74 5.51 -1.13 5.72
CA ILE A 74 4.34 -0.83 4.89
C ILE A 74 4.72 -0.72 3.40
N VAL A 75 5.79 0.00 3.08
CA VAL A 75 6.30 0.09 1.70
C VAL A 75 6.70 -1.29 1.17
N GLY A 76 7.46 -2.06 1.96
CA GLY A 76 7.87 -3.41 1.60
C GLY A 76 6.68 -4.34 1.35
N LEU A 77 5.66 -4.30 2.19
CA LEU A 77 4.41 -5.06 1.99
C LEU A 77 3.69 -4.61 0.72
N ALA A 78 3.63 -3.31 0.43
CA ALA A 78 3.02 -2.79 -0.79
C ALA A 78 3.78 -3.27 -2.04
N PHE A 79 5.11 -3.23 -2.01
CA PHE A 79 5.92 -3.74 -3.12
C PHE A 79 5.78 -5.25 -3.29
N ASN A 80 5.68 -5.98 -2.18
CA ASN A 80 5.40 -7.42 -2.20
C ASN A 80 4.03 -7.72 -2.84
N LEU A 81 3.00 -6.90 -2.59
CA LEU A 81 1.69 -7.02 -3.25
C LEU A 81 1.76 -6.76 -4.77
N TYR A 82 2.68 -5.92 -5.23
CA TYR A 82 2.81 -5.61 -6.66
C TYR A 82 3.16 -6.85 -7.47
N ASN A 83 4.30 -7.50 -7.17
CA ASN A 83 4.77 -8.72 -7.86
C ASN A 83 5.77 -9.53 -7.01
N GLY A 84 5.55 -9.62 -5.70
CA GLY A 84 6.46 -10.32 -4.80
C GLY A 84 7.83 -9.65 -4.65
N TYR A 85 7.92 -8.34 -4.92
CA TYR A 85 9.17 -7.61 -4.78
C TYR A 85 9.64 -7.65 -3.31
N GLU A 86 10.92 -7.97 -3.13
CA GLU A 86 11.57 -8.00 -1.82
C GLU A 86 12.40 -6.72 -1.67
N MET A 87 11.97 -5.82 -0.79
CA MET A 87 12.70 -4.59 -0.52
C MET A 87 13.93 -4.91 0.34
N GLU A 88 15.11 -4.46 -0.10
CA GLU A 88 16.37 -4.83 0.57
C GLU A 88 16.41 -4.32 2.02
N GLY A 89 16.85 -5.19 2.93
CA GLY A 89 16.95 -4.88 4.35
C GLY A 89 15.61 -4.63 5.04
N VAL A 90 14.50 -5.15 4.49
CA VAL A 90 13.18 -5.16 5.14
C VAL A 90 12.74 -6.61 5.35
N ASP A 91 12.69 -7.04 6.62
CA ASP A 91 12.13 -8.35 6.97
C ASP A 91 10.58 -8.27 6.99
N LEU A 92 9.93 -8.97 6.06
CA LEU A 92 8.47 -9.06 5.97
C LEU A 92 7.91 -10.34 6.61
N SER A 93 8.70 -11.03 7.44
CA SER A 93 8.22 -12.19 8.17
C SER A 93 7.00 -11.85 9.03
N PRO A 94 6.07 -12.81 9.24
CA PRO A 94 4.87 -12.57 10.04
C PRO A 94 5.20 -12.03 11.44
N HIS A 95 6.29 -12.48 12.05
CA HIS A 95 6.73 -11.98 13.35
C HIS A 95 7.06 -10.48 13.30
N THR A 96 7.81 -10.04 12.29
CA THR A 96 8.22 -8.64 12.14
C THR A 96 7.02 -7.75 11.83
N VAL A 97 6.14 -8.15 10.89
CA VAL A 97 4.89 -7.45 10.60
C VAL A 97 4.01 -7.33 11.85
N LEU A 98 3.87 -8.41 12.63
CA LEU A 98 3.06 -8.42 13.84
C LEU A 98 3.65 -7.60 14.99
N SER A 99 4.97 -7.41 15.02
CA SER A 99 5.65 -6.69 16.10
C SER A 99 5.69 -5.19 15.87
N TRP A 100 5.82 -4.76 14.61
CA TRP A 100 6.06 -3.35 14.27
C TRP A 100 4.83 -2.58 13.83
N LEU A 101 3.82 -3.25 13.26
CA LEU A 101 2.59 -2.57 12.86
C LEU A 101 1.62 -2.49 14.04
N ASP A 102 0.84 -1.42 14.09
CA ASP A 102 -0.31 -1.34 14.99
C ASP A 102 -1.50 -2.15 14.43
N LYS A 103 -2.59 -2.22 15.20
CA LYS A 103 -3.79 -2.96 14.80
C LYS A 103 -4.44 -2.42 13.52
N ASN A 104 -4.45 -1.10 13.34
CA ASN A 104 -5.10 -0.46 12.20
C ASN A 104 -4.31 -0.73 10.91
N LEU A 105 -2.99 -0.63 10.96
CA LEU A 105 -2.11 -0.93 9.83
C LEU A 105 -2.11 -2.43 9.48
N LYS A 106 -2.22 -3.32 10.47
CA LYS A 106 -2.44 -4.76 10.22
C LYS A 106 -3.76 -5.00 9.51
N ASN A 107 -4.83 -4.37 9.96
CA ASN A 107 -6.14 -4.49 9.32
C ASN A 107 -6.09 -3.94 7.88
N ALA A 108 -5.45 -2.80 7.65
CA ALA A 108 -5.24 -2.26 6.32
C ALA A 108 -4.48 -3.26 5.43
N TYR A 109 -3.39 -3.86 5.91
CA TYR A 109 -2.68 -4.87 5.14
C TYR A 109 -3.55 -6.08 4.78
N VAL A 110 -4.35 -6.59 5.73
CA VAL A 110 -5.32 -7.67 5.45
C VAL A 110 -6.35 -7.25 4.40
N GLN A 111 -6.82 -6.00 4.43
CA GLN A 111 -7.71 -5.51 3.39
C GLN A 111 -7.05 -5.39 2.03
N ALA A 112 -5.80 -4.92 1.98
CA ALA A 112 -5.01 -4.86 0.75
C ALA A 112 -4.85 -6.26 0.12
N LEU A 113 -4.62 -7.29 0.93
CA LEU A 113 -4.61 -8.69 0.48
C LEU A 113 -5.96 -9.11 -0.11
N GLY A 114 -7.07 -8.78 0.54
CA GLY A 114 -8.39 -9.11 0.01
C GLY A 114 -8.74 -8.34 -1.27
N ILE A 115 -8.28 -7.09 -1.42
CA ILE A 115 -8.37 -6.34 -2.69
C ILE A 115 -7.59 -7.07 -3.78
N LYS A 116 -6.34 -7.44 -3.51
CA LYS A 116 -5.47 -8.18 -4.45
C LYS A 116 -6.10 -9.50 -4.90
N MET A 117 -6.81 -10.19 -4.01
CA MET A 117 -7.50 -11.45 -4.29
C MET A 117 -8.88 -11.26 -4.95
N GLY A 118 -9.37 -10.02 -5.09
CA GLY A 118 -10.71 -9.72 -5.61
C GLY A 118 -11.85 -10.12 -4.67
N THR A 119 -11.57 -10.38 -3.39
CA THR A 119 -12.56 -10.89 -2.42
C THR A 119 -13.24 -9.78 -1.59
N ASN A 120 -12.71 -8.56 -1.63
CA ASN A 120 -13.18 -7.43 -0.82
C ASN A 120 -13.98 -6.36 -1.58
N GLN A 121 -14.45 -6.64 -2.80
CA GLN A 121 -15.34 -5.69 -3.48
C GLN A 121 -16.76 -5.76 -2.91
N SER A 122 -17.30 -4.62 -2.45
CA SER A 122 -18.76 -4.46 -2.49
C SER A 122 -19.13 -4.40 -3.96
N VAL A 123 -19.83 -5.44 -4.42
CA VAL A 123 -20.54 -5.41 -5.68
C VAL A 123 -21.64 -4.36 -5.55
N ALA A 124 -21.58 -3.36 -6.43
CA ALA A 124 -22.58 -2.33 -6.72
C ALA A 124 -22.82 -1.24 -5.66
#